data_AF-A0AAW8IDG6-F1
#
_entry.id   AF-A0AAW8IDG6-F1
#
_cell.length_a   1.000
_cell.length_b   1.000
_cell.length_c   1.000
_cell.angle_alpha   90.00
_cell.angle_beta   90.00
_cell.angle_gamma   90.00
#
_symmetry.space_group_name_H-M   'P 1'
#
loop_
_entity.id
_entity.type
_entity.pdbx_description
1 polymer ?
#
loop_
_entity_poly.entity_id
_entity_poly.type
_entity_poly.pdbx_seq_one_letter_code
_entity_poly.pdbx_strand_id
1 'polypeptide(L)'
;MKKAFLLLALSILFSCKNESKFDLEKDLYQFSEKMENGDTLEVNVDHSACMFAAYERYNFVKENDTLHLETHSEISSFEKKQQTLPTIIYPFKPNNSLSFENYFKYLKKENRAKREYGSPLVTVYYPNKNQRQYFNDDGLDDKFKKLDKLLSIREKIYPNDKFFEFPEPPPPPPSRK
;
A
#
# COMPACT_ATOMS: atom_id res chain seq x y z
N MET A 1 32.89 -8.94 41.86
CA MET A 1 32.63 -9.09 40.41
C MET A 1 31.37 -9.89 40.05
N LYS A 2 30.81 -10.75 40.93
CA LYS A 2 29.58 -11.52 40.61
C LYS A 2 28.25 -10.75 40.68
N LYS A 3 28.20 -9.60 41.36
CA LYS A 3 26.97 -8.79 41.49
C LYS A 3 26.67 -7.90 40.26
N ALA A 4 27.69 -7.54 39.48
CA ALA A 4 27.53 -6.72 38.27
C ALA A 4 26.88 -7.49 37.11
N PHE A 5 27.15 -8.80 37.00
CA PHE A 5 26.54 -9.66 35.98
C PHE A 5 25.03 -9.87 36.17
N LEU A 6 24.53 -9.85 37.41
CA LEU A 6 23.09 -9.98 37.68
C LEU A 6 22.29 -8.74 37.27
N LEU A 7 22.87 -7.55 37.39
CA LEU A 7 22.24 -6.29 36.98
C LEU A 7 22.17 -6.17 35.45
N LEU A 8 23.21 -6.63 34.74
CA LEU A 8 23.24 -6.62 33.28
C LEU A 8 22.22 -7.61 32.67
N ALA A 9 21.99 -8.76 33.33
CA ALA A 9 20.99 -9.73 32.91
C ALA A 9 19.54 -9.24 33.13
N LEU A 10 19.28 -8.43 34.17
CA LEU A 10 17.95 -7.83 34.39
C LEU A 10 17.65 -6.71 33.38
N SER A 11 18.64 -5.92 32.95
CA SER A 11 18.42 -4.85 31.95
C SER A 11 18.03 -5.36 30.56
N ILE A 12 18.40 -6.60 30.21
CA ILE A 12 18.03 -7.22 28.92
C ILE A 12 16.57 -7.69 28.93
N LEU A 13 16.03 -8.02 30.13
CA LEU A 13 14.62 -8.42 30.31
C LEU A 13 13.65 -7.22 30.34
N PHE A 14 14.17 -6.00 30.53
CA PHE A 14 13.43 -4.74 30.39
C PHE A 14 13.59 -4.09 29.00
N SER A 15 13.97 -4.87 27.98
CA SER A 15 13.61 -4.48 26.61
C SER A 15 12.09 -4.62 26.49
N CYS A 16 11.36 -3.69 27.11
CA CYS A 16 9.93 -3.53 26.95
C CYS A 16 9.67 -3.53 25.45
N LYS A 17 9.00 -4.58 24.95
CA LYS A 17 8.22 -4.46 23.73
C LYS A 17 7.16 -3.41 24.05
N ASN A 18 7.51 -2.13 23.88
CA ASN A 18 6.52 -1.08 23.89
C ASN A 18 5.57 -1.44 22.76
N GLU A 19 4.37 -1.86 23.14
CA GLU A 19 3.30 -2.08 22.18
C GLU A 19 3.06 -0.75 21.46
N SER A 20 3.11 -0.78 20.14
CA SER A 20 2.97 0.43 19.34
C SER A 20 1.66 1.15 19.67
N LYS A 21 1.72 2.47 19.79
CA LYS A 21 0.51 3.29 20.02
C LYS A 21 -0.31 3.49 18.75
N PHE A 22 0.26 3.21 17.58
CA PHE A 22 -0.44 3.32 16.30
C PHE A 22 -1.74 2.51 16.32
N ASP A 23 -2.82 3.15 15.91
CA ASP A 23 -4.14 2.54 15.80
C ASP A 23 -4.69 2.81 14.39
N LEU A 24 -4.97 1.75 13.64
CA LEU A 24 -5.32 1.86 12.22
C LEU A 24 -6.55 2.75 12.00
N GLU A 25 -7.58 2.63 12.84
CA GLU A 25 -8.82 3.38 12.68
C GLU A 25 -8.61 4.90 12.87
N LYS A 26 -7.77 5.26 13.85
CA LYS A 26 -7.50 6.66 14.22
C LYS A 26 -6.44 7.30 13.34
N ASP A 27 -5.40 6.54 13.00
CA ASP A 27 -4.13 7.10 12.52
C ASP A 27 -3.86 6.85 11.03
N LEU A 28 -4.67 6.04 10.32
CA LEU A 28 -4.45 5.69 8.91
C LEU A 28 -4.19 6.91 8.01
N TYR A 29 -4.88 8.02 8.22
CA TYR A 29 -4.78 9.21 7.37
C TYR A 29 -3.56 10.09 7.67
N GLN A 30 -2.71 9.66 8.61
CA GLN A 30 -1.45 10.29 9.01
C GLN A 30 -0.38 9.22 9.31
N PHE A 31 -0.49 8.03 8.71
CA PHE A 31 0.27 6.86 9.16
C PHE A 31 1.79 7.05 9.11
N SER A 32 2.30 7.80 8.13
CA SER A 32 3.74 8.09 8.01
C SER A 32 4.33 8.81 9.22
N GLU A 33 3.54 9.62 9.91
CA GLU A 33 3.92 10.35 11.12
C GLU A 33 3.59 9.58 12.40
N LYS A 34 2.57 8.72 12.37
CA LYS A 34 2.02 8.04 13.55
C LYS A 34 2.59 6.64 13.81
N MET A 35 3.09 5.97 12.77
CA MET A 35 3.77 4.68 12.92
C MET A 35 5.04 4.84 13.75
N GLU A 36 5.25 3.90 14.66
CA GLU A 36 6.43 3.79 15.52
C GLU A 36 7.39 2.74 14.95
N ASN A 37 8.65 2.75 15.40
CA ASN A 37 9.64 1.78 14.91
C ASN A 37 9.20 0.34 15.18
N GLY A 38 9.26 -0.51 14.15
CA GLY A 38 8.74 -1.88 14.15
C GLY A 38 7.29 -2.01 13.65
N ASP A 39 6.60 -0.90 13.37
CA ASP A 39 5.29 -0.95 12.74
C ASP A 39 5.39 -1.31 11.26
N THR A 40 4.43 -2.12 10.82
CA THR A 40 4.23 -2.49 9.42
C THR A 40 2.80 -2.17 9.01
N LEU A 41 2.60 -1.55 7.86
CA LEU A 41 1.28 -1.29 7.28
C LEU A 41 1.24 -1.88 5.87
N GLU A 42 0.35 -2.83 5.64
CA GLU A 42 0.16 -3.47 4.34
C GLU A 42 -1.07 -2.90 3.64
N VAL A 43 -0.94 -2.56 2.36
CA VAL A 43 -2.02 -2.04 1.52
C VAL A 43 -2.13 -2.96 0.31
N ASN A 44 -3.23 -3.70 0.24
CA ASN A 44 -3.55 -4.58 -0.87
C ASN A 44 -4.59 -3.92 -1.76
N VAL A 45 -4.37 -3.91 -3.07
CA VAL A 45 -5.23 -3.27 -4.06
C VAL A 45 -5.61 -4.27 -5.13
N ASP A 46 -6.92 -4.36 -5.41
CA ASP A 46 -7.47 -5.22 -6.45
C ASP A 46 -7.77 -4.41 -7.72
N HIS A 47 -6.91 -4.56 -8.74
CA HIS A 47 -7.07 -3.93 -10.05
C HIS A 47 -7.98 -4.74 -10.99
N SER A 48 -8.48 -5.90 -10.55
CA SER A 48 -9.19 -6.85 -11.41
C SER A 48 -10.52 -6.31 -11.90
N ALA A 49 -10.79 -6.45 -13.19
CA ALA A 49 -12.05 -6.08 -13.81
C ALA A 49 -12.33 -6.98 -15.01
N CYS A 50 -13.58 -7.44 -15.16
CA CYS A 50 -13.97 -8.36 -16.22
C CYS A 50 -13.07 -9.62 -16.24
N MET A 51 -12.37 -9.88 -17.34
CA MET A 51 -11.44 -11.02 -17.49
C MET A 51 -10.00 -10.69 -17.08
N PHE A 52 -9.71 -9.44 -16.71
CA PHE A 52 -8.40 -8.99 -16.27
C PHE A 52 -8.28 -9.15 -14.75
N ALA A 53 -7.23 -9.83 -14.30
CA ALA A 53 -6.92 -10.09 -12.90
C ALA A 53 -5.53 -9.56 -12.57
N ALA A 54 -5.47 -8.58 -11.67
CA ALA A 54 -4.24 -7.93 -11.27
C ALA A 54 -4.33 -7.39 -9.84
N TYR A 55 -3.21 -7.45 -9.13
CA TYR A 55 -3.11 -7.12 -7.72
C TYR A 55 -1.84 -6.33 -7.43
N GLU A 56 -1.91 -5.44 -6.45
CA GLU A 56 -0.75 -4.78 -5.88
C GLU A 56 -0.72 -4.89 -4.37
N ARG A 57 0.49 -5.02 -3.83
CA ARG A 57 0.78 -4.95 -2.40
C ARG A 57 1.83 -3.88 -2.15
N TYR A 58 1.48 -2.89 -1.35
CA TYR A 58 2.38 -1.87 -0.83
C TYR A 58 2.64 -2.19 0.65
N ASN A 59 3.90 -2.39 1.01
CA ASN A 59 4.29 -2.69 2.38
C ASN A 59 5.10 -1.52 2.94
N PHE A 60 4.54 -0.82 3.93
CA PHE A 60 5.20 0.28 4.63
C PHE A 60 5.79 -0.23 5.93
N VAL A 61 7.09 -0.02 6.13
CA VAL A 61 7.79 -0.49 7.34
C VAL A 61 8.51 0.70 7.98
N LYS A 62 8.28 0.93 9.28
CA LYS A 62 8.91 2.00 10.04
C LYS A 62 10.13 1.45 10.78
N GLU A 63 11.32 1.89 10.39
CA GLU A 63 12.59 1.48 11.00
C GLU A 63 13.51 2.69 11.16
N ASN A 64 14.12 2.85 12.34
CA ASN A 64 15.03 3.95 12.65
C ASN A 64 14.44 5.33 12.28
N ASP A 65 13.18 5.54 12.65
CA ASP A 65 12.34 6.71 12.37
C ASP A 65 12.09 6.99 10.88
N THR A 66 12.54 6.11 10.00
CA THR A 66 12.38 6.18 8.55
C THR A 66 11.26 5.26 8.11
N LEU A 67 10.38 5.76 7.24
CA LEU A 67 9.33 4.93 6.65
C LEU A 67 9.79 4.42 5.28
N HIS A 68 9.95 3.11 5.17
CA HIS A 68 10.31 2.42 3.94
C HIS A 68 9.05 1.92 3.23
N LEU A 69 9.08 1.91 1.90
CA LEU A 69 8.03 1.36 1.06
C LEU A 69 8.60 0.28 0.14
N GLU A 70 8.05 -0.93 0.24
CA GLU A 70 8.21 -2.01 -0.73
C GLU A 70 6.92 -2.13 -1.55
N THR A 71 7.04 -2.43 -2.85
CA THR A 71 5.88 -2.60 -3.73
C THR A 71 6.02 -3.86 -4.56
N HIS A 72 4.97 -4.68 -4.54
CA HIS A 72 4.83 -5.86 -5.37
C HIS A 72 3.58 -5.74 -6.25
N SER A 73 3.72 -6.07 -7.52
CA SER A 73 2.65 -6.00 -8.51
C SER A 73 2.55 -7.34 -9.25
N GLU A 74 1.33 -7.81 -9.49
CA GLU A 74 1.04 -9.05 -10.19
C GLU A 74 -0.10 -8.86 -11.19
N ILE A 75 0.05 -9.41 -12.39
CA ILE A 75 -1.02 -9.67 -13.35
C ILE A 75 -1.10 -11.19 -13.51
N SER A 76 -2.26 -11.76 -13.21
CA SER A 76 -2.48 -13.22 -13.24
C SER A 76 -3.37 -13.70 -14.38
N SER A 77 -4.08 -12.77 -15.05
CA SER A 77 -4.82 -13.02 -16.29
C SER A 77 -3.95 -12.87 -17.53
N PHE A 78 -4.32 -13.56 -18.63
CA PHE A 78 -3.62 -13.48 -19.91
C PHE A 78 -2.14 -13.87 -19.79
N GLU A 79 -1.22 -12.91 -19.95
CA GLU A 79 0.21 -13.09 -19.75
C GLU A 79 0.56 -12.82 -18.28
N LYS A 80 0.94 -13.87 -17.57
CA LYS A 80 1.29 -13.77 -16.14
C LYS A 80 2.58 -12.98 -15.99
N LYS A 81 2.51 -11.89 -15.22
CA LYS A 81 3.64 -10.99 -14.97
C LYS A 81 3.68 -10.64 -13.49
N GLN A 82 4.86 -10.61 -12.92
CA GLN A 82 5.07 -10.17 -11.54
C GLN A 82 6.29 -9.25 -11.48
N GLN A 83 6.28 -8.31 -10.54
CA GLN A 83 7.39 -7.41 -10.29
C GLN A 83 7.46 -7.07 -8.81
N THR A 84 8.68 -6.99 -8.30
CA THR A 84 8.98 -6.34 -7.03
C THR A 84 9.84 -5.12 -7.33
N LEU A 85 9.39 -3.94 -6.91
CA LEU A 85 10.12 -2.70 -7.08
C LEU A 85 11.19 -2.53 -5.98
N PRO A 86 12.28 -1.78 -6.24
CA PRO A 86 13.26 -1.46 -5.21
C PRO A 86 12.60 -0.77 -4.02
N THR A 87 12.96 -1.18 -2.81
CA THR A 87 12.53 -0.50 -1.59
C THR A 87 13.03 0.94 -1.59
N ILE A 88 12.14 1.89 -1.29
CA ILE A 88 12.47 3.31 -1.21
C ILE A 88 12.15 3.87 0.18
N ILE A 89 12.68 5.06 0.47
CA ILE A 89 12.16 5.89 1.55
C ILE A 89 10.87 6.54 1.06
N TYR A 90 9.75 6.30 1.75
CA TYR A 90 8.45 6.85 1.34
C TYR A 90 8.48 8.38 1.37
N PRO A 91 8.27 9.06 0.23
CA PRO A 91 8.52 10.51 0.11
C PRO A 91 7.32 11.34 0.60
N PHE A 92 6.86 11.09 1.83
CA PHE A 92 5.75 11.86 2.40
C PHE A 92 6.16 13.33 2.66
N LYS A 93 5.26 14.24 2.30
CA LYS A 93 5.32 15.65 2.69
C LYS A 93 3.92 16.10 3.08
N PRO A 94 3.71 16.83 4.20
CA PRO A 94 2.37 17.22 4.68
C PRO A 94 1.48 17.93 3.65
N ASN A 95 2.09 18.65 2.69
CA ASN A 95 1.39 19.41 1.65
C ASN A 95 1.33 18.70 0.29
N ASN A 96 1.71 17.42 0.21
CA ASN A 96 1.68 16.67 -1.03
C ASN A 96 0.28 16.10 -1.30
N SER A 97 -0.39 16.58 -2.35
CA SER A 97 -1.71 16.07 -2.77
C SER A 97 -1.67 14.60 -3.23
N LEU A 98 -0.53 14.13 -3.73
CA LEU A 98 -0.32 12.75 -4.22
C LEU A 98 0.44 11.94 -3.15
N SER A 99 -0.31 11.44 -2.18
CA SER A 99 0.17 10.55 -1.11
C SER A 99 -0.89 9.50 -0.76
N PHE A 100 -0.47 8.38 -0.18
CA PHE A 100 -1.38 7.32 0.29
C PHE A 100 -2.35 7.84 1.37
N GLU A 101 -1.90 8.70 2.28
CA GLU A 101 -2.74 9.32 3.30
C GLU A 101 -3.91 10.10 2.68
N ASN A 102 -3.62 10.91 1.66
CA ASN A 102 -4.64 11.68 0.94
C ASN A 102 -5.51 10.78 0.06
N TYR A 103 -4.95 9.70 -0.47
CA TYR A 103 -5.72 8.66 -1.14
C TYR A 103 -6.72 7.98 -0.19
N PHE A 104 -6.30 7.57 1.01
CA PHE A 104 -7.19 6.99 2.00
C PHE A 104 -8.26 7.98 2.47
N LYS A 105 -7.93 9.27 2.65
CA LYS A 105 -8.93 10.32 2.94
C LYS A 105 -9.96 10.43 1.83
N TYR A 106 -9.51 10.39 0.58
CA TYR A 106 -10.38 10.38 -0.60
C TYR A 106 -11.27 9.13 -0.61
N LEU A 107 -10.69 7.94 -0.42
CA LEU A 107 -11.44 6.69 -0.37
C LEU A 107 -12.47 6.70 0.75
N LYS A 108 -12.15 7.21 1.95
CA LYS A 108 -13.09 7.36 3.07
C LYS A 108 -14.30 8.22 2.67
N LYS A 109 -14.06 9.34 1.99
CA LYS A 109 -15.12 10.26 1.54
C LYS A 109 -16.00 9.65 0.44
N GLU A 110 -15.38 8.94 -0.50
CA GLU A 110 -16.08 8.30 -1.62
C GLU A 110 -16.44 6.83 -1.35
N ASN A 111 -16.37 6.37 -0.10
CA ASN A 111 -16.76 5.01 0.27
C ASN A 111 -18.29 4.94 0.28
N ARG A 112 -18.88 4.70 -0.89
CA ARG A 112 -20.34 4.73 -1.11
C ARG A 112 -21.00 3.36 -1.03
N ALA A 113 -20.28 2.31 -0.66
CA ALA A 113 -20.79 0.96 -0.78
C ALA A 113 -21.97 0.68 0.16
N LYS A 114 -23.14 0.48 -0.45
CA LYS A 114 -24.32 -0.18 0.14
C LYS A 114 -24.32 -1.71 -0.08
N ARG A 115 -23.27 -2.26 -0.71
CA ARG A 115 -23.22 -3.69 -1.08
C ARG A 115 -22.51 -4.50 0.00
N GLU A 116 -23.21 -5.51 0.52
CA GLU A 116 -22.66 -6.56 1.40
C GLU A 116 -21.75 -7.56 0.67
N TYR A 117 -21.77 -7.58 -0.67
CA TYR A 117 -21.16 -8.65 -1.47
C TYR A 117 -20.13 -8.10 -2.48
N GLY A 118 -18.86 -8.47 -2.29
CA GLY A 118 -17.73 -8.17 -3.17
C GLY A 118 -16.39 -8.18 -2.43
N SER A 119 -15.30 -8.48 -3.13
CA SER A 119 -13.95 -8.25 -2.60
C SER A 119 -13.69 -6.74 -2.50
N PRO A 120 -13.03 -6.26 -1.43
CA PRO A 120 -12.71 -4.84 -1.28
C PRO A 120 -11.73 -4.38 -2.37
N LEU A 121 -11.92 -3.16 -2.87
CA LEU A 121 -10.99 -2.52 -3.80
C LEU A 121 -9.62 -2.34 -3.16
N VAL A 122 -9.61 -1.85 -1.91
CA VAL A 122 -8.41 -1.65 -1.11
C VAL A 122 -8.62 -2.25 0.28
N THR A 123 -7.66 -3.06 0.71
CA THR A 123 -7.56 -3.53 2.09
C THR A 123 -6.30 -2.98 2.71
N VAL A 124 -6.44 -2.23 3.80
CA VAL A 124 -5.32 -1.81 4.64
C VAL A 124 -5.27 -2.72 5.86
N TYR A 125 -4.13 -3.36 6.09
CA TYR A 125 -3.89 -4.28 7.19
C TYR A 125 -2.74 -3.80 8.06
N TYR A 126 -3.01 -3.71 9.36
CA TYR A 126 -2.02 -3.42 10.39
C TYR A 126 -1.75 -4.70 11.20
N PRO A 127 -0.72 -5.48 10.86
CA PRO A 127 -0.43 -6.77 11.48
C PRO A 127 -0.15 -6.69 12.98
N ASN A 128 0.54 -5.64 13.47
CA ASN A 128 0.97 -5.56 14.87
C ASN A 128 -0.20 -5.64 15.86
N LYS A 129 -1.40 -5.17 15.47
CA LYS A 129 -2.65 -5.29 16.26
C LYS A 129 -3.75 -6.08 15.55
N ASN A 130 -3.43 -6.73 14.43
CA ASN A 130 -4.39 -7.45 13.58
C ASN A 130 -5.63 -6.61 13.19
N GLN A 131 -5.43 -5.32 12.92
CA GLN A 131 -6.51 -4.41 12.53
C GLN A 131 -6.63 -4.33 11.00
N ARG A 132 -7.86 -4.21 10.49
CA ARG A 132 -8.13 -4.08 9.04
C ARG A 132 -9.09 -2.95 8.76
N GLN A 133 -8.86 -2.26 7.66
CA GLN A 133 -9.80 -1.31 7.09
C GLN A 133 -10.01 -1.61 5.61
N TYR A 134 -11.28 -1.61 5.19
CA TYR A 134 -11.69 -1.93 3.82
C TYR A 134 -12.27 -0.70 3.14
N PHE A 135 -11.93 -0.53 1.87
CA PHE A 135 -12.53 0.45 0.98
C PHE A 135 -13.09 -0.26 -0.24
N ASN A 136 -14.35 0.00 -0.55
CA ASN A 136 -15.08 -0.66 -1.62
C ASN A 136 -15.31 0.32 -2.78
N ASP A 137 -15.49 -0.21 -3.98
CA ASP A 137 -16.05 0.52 -5.12
C ASP A 137 -17.57 0.31 -5.24
N ASP A 138 -18.22 1.16 -6.03
CA ASP A 138 -19.61 1.01 -6.46
C ASP A 138 -19.69 0.88 -7.99
N GLY A 139 -19.16 -0.24 -8.50
CA GLY A 139 -19.17 -0.56 -9.93
C GLY A 139 -17.96 -0.02 -10.68
N LEU A 140 -17.88 -0.36 -11.97
CA LEU A 140 -16.66 -0.18 -12.76
C LEU A 140 -16.20 1.29 -12.88
N ASP A 141 -17.12 2.23 -13.07
CA ASP A 141 -16.78 3.66 -13.18
C ASP A 141 -16.13 4.21 -11.89
N ASP A 142 -16.71 3.88 -10.73
CA ASP A 142 -16.16 4.29 -9.43
C ASP A 142 -14.83 3.57 -9.13
N LYS A 143 -14.74 2.27 -9.47
CA LYS A 143 -13.50 1.50 -9.39
C LYS A 143 -12.36 2.16 -10.15
N PHE A 144 -12.56 2.46 -11.43
CA PHE A 144 -11.50 3.07 -12.25
C PHE A 144 -11.13 4.47 -11.76
N LYS A 145 -12.09 5.31 -11.36
CA LYS A 145 -11.79 6.63 -10.76
C LYS A 145 -10.92 6.54 -9.50
N LYS A 146 -11.15 5.52 -8.67
CA LYS A 146 -10.36 5.26 -7.46
C LYS A 146 -8.98 4.70 -7.80
N LEU A 147 -8.86 3.84 -8.81
CA LEU A 147 -7.57 3.30 -9.25
C LEU A 147 -6.72 4.34 -9.98
N ASP A 148 -7.30 5.24 -10.78
CA ASP A 148 -6.57 6.31 -11.48
C ASP A 148 -5.84 7.25 -10.50
N LYS A 149 -6.45 7.52 -9.34
CA LYS A 149 -5.82 8.30 -8.27
C LYS A 149 -4.64 7.57 -7.64
N LEU A 150 -4.73 6.25 -7.47
CA LEU A 150 -3.61 5.45 -7.01
C LEU A 150 -2.50 5.41 -8.06
N LEU A 151 -2.85 5.27 -9.35
CA LEU A 151 -1.90 5.28 -10.46
C LEU A 151 -1.10 6.58 -10.48
N SER A 152 -1.75 7.73 -10.26
CA SER A 152 -1.06 9.03 -10.14
C SER A 152 -0.04 9.08 -8.98
N ILE A 153 -0.31 8.37 -7.88
CA ILE A 153 0.64 8.23 -6.76
C ILE A 153 1.78 7.32 -7.16
N ARG A 154 1.48 6.18 -7.82
CA ARG A 154 2.49 5.25 -8.32
C ARG A 154 3.44 5.92 -9.30
N GLU A 155 2.94 6.63 -10.31
CA GLU A 155 3.74 7.36 -11.30
C GLU A 155 4.67 8.39 -10.65
N LYS A 156 4.22 9.03 -9.56
CA LYS A 156 5.07 9.95 -8.80
C LYS A 156 6.18 9.22 -8.06
N ILE A 157 5.88 8.07 -7.47
CA ILE A 157 6.83 7.29 -6.66
C ILE A 157 7.84 6.55 -7.58
N TYR A 158 7.36 6.05 -8.71
CA TYR A 158 8.09 5.21 -9.67
C TYR A 158 7.88 5.71 -11.11
N PRO A 159 8.44 6.88 -11.49
CA PRO A 159 8.13 7.53 -12.78
C PRO A 159 8.62 6.78 -14.02
N ASN A 160 9.49 5.80 -13.86
CA ASN A 160 10.02 4.98 -14.95
C ASN A 160 9.42 3.57 -14.96
N ASP A 161 8.48 3.26 -14.06
CA ASP A 161 7.84 1.95 -14.02
C ASP A 161 6.78 1.82 -15.12
N LYS A 162 6.85 0.72 -15.86
CA LYS A 162 6.00 0.43 -17.03
C LYS A 162 5.17 -0.83 -16.80
N PHE A 163 4.95 -1.25 -15.55
CA PHE A 163 4.36 -2.54 -15.26
C PHE A 163 2.98 -2.73 -15.88
N PHE A 164 2.13 -1.70 -15.72
CA PHE A 164 0.75 -1.64 -16.20
C PHE A 164 0.59 -0.98 -17.57
N GLU A 165 1.68 -0.59 -18.22
CA GLU A 165 1.61 -0.10 -19.59
C GLU A 165 1.26 -1.27 -20.52
N PHE A 166 0.26 -1.08 -21.39
CA PHE A 166 0.01 -2.00 -22.48
C PHE A 166 1.06 -1.78 -23.58
N PRO A 167 1.59 -2.85 -24.20
CA PRO A 167 2.43 -2.69 -25.36
C PRO A 167 1.67 -1.93 -26.45
N GLU A 168 2.36 -1.04 -27.16
CA GLU A 168 1.76 -0.37 -28.31
C GLU A 168 1.26 -1.43 -29.31
N PRO A 169 0.05 -1.26 -29.88
CA PRO A 169 -0.44 -2.17 -30.89
C PRO A 169 0.55 -2.20 -32.06
N PRO A 170 0.77 -3.37 -32.70
CA PRO A 170 1.63 -3.43 -33.87
C PRO A 170 1.13 -2.46 -34.94
N PRO A 171 2.03 -1.85 -35.73
CA PRO A 171 1.63 -0.94 -36.80
C PRO A 171 0.65 -1.65 -37.75
N PRO A 172 -0.33 -0.93 -38.30
CA PRO A 172 -1.28 -1.53 -39.23
C PRO A 172 -0.53 -2.13 -40.43
N PRO A 173 -0.98 -3.30 -40.95
CA PRO A 173 -0.34 -3.90 -42.11
C PRO A 173 -0.32 -2.91 -43.29
N PRO A 174 0.73 -2.92 -44.12
CA PRO A 174 0.82 -2.01 -45.27
C PRO A 174 -0.42 -2.16 -46.15
N SER A 175 -1.01 -1.04 -46.57
CA SER A 175 -2.19 -1.06 -47.44
C SER A 175 -1.85 -1.83 -48.72
N ARG A 176 -2.66 -2.84 -49.05
CA ARG A 176 -2.56 -3.50 -50.36
C ARG A 176 -2.99 -2.46 -51.40
N LYS A 177 -2.04 -1.99 -52.20
CA LYS A 177 -2.30 -1.24 -53.43
C LYS A 177 -2.71 -2.21 -54.54
#